data_AF-A0A3D4GTN2-F1
#
_entry.id   AF-A0A3D4GTN2-F1
#
_cell.length_a   1.000
_cell.length_b   1.000
_cell.length_c   1.000
_cell.angle_alpha   90.00
_cell.angle_beta   90.00
_cell.angle_gamma   90.00
#
_symmetry.space_group_name_H-M   'P 1'
#
loop_
_entity.id
_entity.type
_entity.pdbx_description
1 polymer ?
#
loop_
_entity_poly.entity_id
_entity_poly.type
_entity_poly.pdbx_seq_one_letter_code
_entity_poly.pdbx_strand_id
1 'polypeptide(L)'
;MPENLTYDILREAVAGTAAAFRCRVKLEPAGGPGTKVFPPTYAGAVYATEKRRHPDYDEPVDCVLLDSVQSQANRMEEALQEAFDGERIKLPVIEVDFGSYFSEERSRLPDEERGPTDLIDPVGTVTSLQA
;
A
#
# COMPACT_ATOMS: atom_id res chain seq x y z
N MET A 1 10.40 25.22 13.19
CA MET A 1 10.83 24.04 12.39
C MET A 1 12.11 24.45 11.70
N PRO A 2 13.13 23.58 11.63
CA PRO A 2 14.35 23.92 10.89
C PRO A 2 13.98 24.30 9.46
N GLU A 3 14.53 25.41 8.95
CA GLU A 3 14.21 25.95 7.61
C GLU A 3 14.56 24.99 6.48
N ASN A 4 15.44 24.02 6.72
CA ASN A 4 15.80 22.97 5.78
C ASN A 4 15.86 21.61 6.49
N LEU A 5 15.17 20.62 5.91
CA LEU A 5 15.24 19.22 6.34
C LEU A 5 16.51 18.59 5.77
N THR A 6 17.46 18.20 6.63
CA THR A 6 18.72 17.57 6.22
C THR A 6 18.72 16.06 6.50
N TYR A 7 19.64 15.33 5.86
CA TYR A 7 19.83 13.90 6.12
C TYR A 7 20.18 13.62 7.59
N ASP A 8 21.05 14.42 8.21
CA ASP A 8 21.43 14.22 9.62
C ASP A 8 20.24 14.37 10.56
N ILE A 9 19.36 15.35 10.31
CA ILE A 9 18.12 15.54 11.10
C ILE A 9 17.22 14.30 10.98
N LEU A 10 17.07 13.76 9.76
CA LEU A 10 16.28 12.55 9.54
C LEU A 10 16.89 11.33 10.24
N ARG A 11 18.21 11.16 10.14
CA ARG A 11 18.94 10.06 10.78
C ARG A 11 18.79 10.11 12.30
N GLU A 12 18.95 11.29 12.90
CA GLU A 12 18.78 11.49 14.34
C GLU A 12 17.33 11.25 14.78
N ALA A 13 16.36 11.70 14.00
CA ALA A 13 14.94 11.46 14.28
C ALA A 13 14.61 9.96 14.29
N VAL A 14 15.08 9.20 13.29
CA VAL A 14 14.90 7.74 13.20
C VAL A 14 15.56 7.01 14.37
N ALA A 15 16.77 7.41 14.76
CA ALA A 15 17.51 6.77 15.85
C ALA A 15 17.03 7.18 17.25
N GLY A 16 16.28 8.29 17.35
CA GLY A 16 15.86 8.91 18.59
C GLY A 16 14.40 8.62 18.94
N THR A 17 13.63 9.69 19.13
CA THR A 17 12.28 9.63 19.71
C THR A 17 11.17 9.88 18.69
N ALA A 18 11.47 10.01 17.39
CA ALA A 18 10.44 10.26 16.41
C ALA A 18 9.61 9.00 16.17
N ALA A 19 8.28 9.13 16.26
CA ALA A 19 7.35 8.02 16.01
C ALA A 19 6.83 7.99 14.57
N ALA A 20 6.85 9.13 13.86
CA ALA A 20 6.33 9.24 12.49
C ALA A 20 6.93 10.44 11.75
N PHE A 21 7.03 10.30 10.43
CA PHE A 21 7.28 11.42 9.52
C PHE A 21 5.99 11.81 8.80
N ARG A 22 5.70 13.11 8.77
CA ARG A 22 4.55 13.65 8.02
C ARG A 22 5.04 14.59 6.94
N CYS A 23 4.74 14.26 5.69
CA CYS A 23 4.93 15.16 4.56
C CYS A 23 3.56 15.72 4.14
N ARG A 24 3.49 17.04 3.89
CA ARG A 24 2.31 17.71 3.33
C ARG A 24 2.72 18.33 2.01
N VAL A 25 2.16 17.82 0.92
CA VAL A 25 2.50 18.26 -0.45
C VAL A 25 1.24 18.83 -1.09
N LYS A 26 1.40 19.96 -1.81
CA LYS A 26 0.38 20.44 -2.75
C LYS A 26 0.68 19.79 -4.09
N LEU A 27 -0.25 18.99 -4.59
CA LEU A 27 -0.11 18.28 -5.85
C LEU A 27 -0.66 19.13 -7.00
N GLU A 28 -0.02 19.04 -8.16
CA GLU A 28 -0.54 19.55 -9.43
C GLU A 28 -0.92 18.38 -10.35
N PRO A 29 -1.89 18.58 -11.27
CA PRO A 29 -2.20 17.58 -12.28
C PRO A 29 -0.99 17.25 -13.16
N ALA A 30 -0.86 15.99 -13.58
CA ALA A 30 0.25 15.56 -14.45
C ALA A 30 0.28 16.27 -15.82
N GLY A 31 -0.88 16.73 -16.31
CA GLY A 31 -0.98 17.55 -17.53
C GLY A 31 -0.55 19.01 -17.36
N GLY A 32 -0.15 19.41 -16.15
CA GLY A 32 0.21 20.78 -15.78
C GLY A 32 -0.89 21.51 -15.01
N PRO A 33 -0.60 22.74 -14.54
CA PRO A 33 -1.50 23.54 -13.72
C PRO A 33 -2.89 23.70 -14.35
N GLY A 34 -3.93 23.43 -13.57
CA GLY A 34 -5.33 23.60 -13.99
C GLY A 34 -5.84 22.57 -15.00
N THR A 35 -5.03 21.59 -15.40
CA THR A 35 -5.50 20.54 -16.30
C THR A 35 -6.44 19.56 -15.60
N LYS A 36 -7.29 18.90 -16.38
CA LYS A 36 -8.36 18.05 -15.86
C LYS A 36 -7.79 16.82 -15.17
N VAL A 37 -8.33 16.50 -13.99
CA VAL A 37 -8.09 15.25 -13.27
C VAL A 37 -9.40 14.45 -13.25
N PHE A 38 -9.30 13.15 -13.51
CA PHE A 38 -10.44 12.23 -13.40
C PHE A 38 -10.31 11.44 -12.09
N PRO A 39 -11.27 11.55 -11.16
CA PRO A 39 -11.25 10.79 -9.93
C PRO A 39 -11.48 9.29 -10.20
N PRO A 40 -11.05 8.40 -9.29
CA PRO A 40 -11.37 6.98 -9.38
C PRO A 40 -12.89 6.77 -9.28
N THR A 41 -13.38 5.84 -10.09
CA THR A 41 -14.78 5.44 -10.13
C THR A 41 -14.96 4.18 -9.27
N TYR A 42 -15.89 4.23 -8.31
CA TYR A 42 -16.22 3.09 -7.45
C TYR A 42 -17.35 2.25 -8.04
N ALA A 43 -17.64 1.11 -7.42
CA ALA A 43 -18.75 0.23 -7.79
C ALA A 43 -20.06 1.03 -7.91
N GLY A 44 -20.78 0.87 -9.02
CA GLY A 44 -21.96 1.67 -9.34
C GLY A 44 -21.67 2.97 -10.10
N ALA A 45 -20.45 3.14 -10.63
CA ALA A 45 -20.04 4.31 -11.41
C ALA A 45 -20.10 5.64 -10.64
N VAL A 46 -19.95 5.59 -9.31
CA VAL A 46 -20.03 6.75 -8.43
C VAL A 46 -18.64 7.24 -8.01
N TYR A 47 -18.52 8.55 -7.81
CA TYR A 47 -17.34 9.14 -7.18
C TYR A 47 -17.46 9.05 -5.67
N ALA A 48 -16.36 8.71 -5.02
CA ALA A 48 -16.27 8.84 -3.57
C ALA A 48 -16.21 10.34 -3.23
N THR A 49 -17.16 10.79 -2.42
CA THR A 49 -17.25 12.16 -1.94
C THR A 49 -17.27 12.18 -0.42
N GLU A 50 -16.74 13.25 0.16
CA GLU A 50 -16.64 13.43 1.60
C GLU A 50 -16.68 14.92 1.95
N LYS A 51 -17.16 15.24 3.16
CA LYS A 51 -17.09 16.60 3.68
C LYS A 51 -15.81 16.80 4.45
N ARG A 52 -14.97 17.75 4.04
CA ARG A 52 -13.69 18.06 4.71
C ARG A 52 -13.67 19.46 5.30
N ARG A 53 -13.05 19.60 6.47
CA ARG A 53 -12.71 20.91 7.05
C ARG A 53 -11.49 21.46 6.30
N HIS A 54 -11.64 22.65 5.72
CA HIS A 54 -10.55 23.36 5.06
C HIS A 54 -10.30 24.68 5.80
N PRO A 55 -9.03 25.08 6.08
CA PRO A 55 -8.74 26.28 6.87
C PRO A 55 -9.35 27.57 6.32
N ASP A 56 -9.55 27.63 5.00
CA ASP A 56 -10.07 28.83 4.31
C ASP A 56 -11.62 28.89 4.26
N TYR A 57 -12.32 27.94 4.89
CA TYR A 57 -13.78 27.87 4.86
C TYR A 57 -14.35 27.60 6.27
N ASP A 58 -15.40 28.34 6.63
CA ASP A 58 -16.07 28.22 7.95
C ASP A 58 -16.84 26.91 8.11
N GLU A 59 -17.40 26.39 7.01
CA GLU A 59 -18.17 25.14 6.98
C GLU A 59 -17.41 24.02 6.26
N PRO A 60 -17.70 22.73 6.55
CA PRO A 60 -17.12 21.62 5.80
C PRO A 60 -17.47 21.73 4.31
N VAL A 61 -16.46 21.59 3.45
CA VAL A 61 -16.60 21.64 2.00
C VAL A 61 -16.76 20.24 1.42
N ASP A 62 -17.60 20.10 0.40
CA ASP A 62 -17.71 18.85 -0.36
C ASP A 62 -16.46 18.64 -1.20
N CYS A 63 -15.86 17.47 -1.07
CA CYS A 63 -14.63 17.07 -1.76
C CYS A 63 -14.83 15.75 -2.48
N VAL A 64 -14.11 15.56 -3.59
CA VAL A 64 -14.00 14.29 -4.29
C VAL A 64 -12.69 13.62 -3.87
N LEU A 65 -12.75 12.35 -3.48
CA LEU A 65 -11.58 11.56 -3.13
C LEU A 65 -10.83 11.16 -4.40
N LEU A 66 -9.60 11.66 -4.57
CA LEU A 66 -8.73 11.30 -5.70
C LEU A 66 -7.91 10.04 -5.44
N ASP A 67 -7.47 9.83 -4.21
CA ASP A 67 -6.69 8.67 -3.80
C ASP A 67 -7.04 8.33 -2.35
N SER A 68 -7.46 7.09 -2.11
CA SER A 68 -7.85 6.65 -0.77
C SER A 68 -6.62 6.30 0.08
N VAL A 69 -6.78 6.31 1.40
CA VAL A 69 -5.71 5.87 2.32
C VAL A 69 -5.28 4.44 2.01
N GLN A 70 -6.23 3.56 1.73
CA GLN A 70 -6.00 2.17 1.36
C GLN A 70 -5.26 2.06 0.03
N SER A 71 -5.68 2.82 -0.98
CA SER A 71 -5.00 2.80 -2.28
C SER A 71 -3.56 3.32 -2.19
N GLN A 72 -3.31 4.31 -1.34
CA GLN A 72 -1.95 4.80 -1.11
C GLN A 72 -1.12 3.77 -0.34
N ALA A 73 -1.69 3.14 0.70
CA ALA A 73 -1.02 2.13 1.51
C ALA A 73 -0.55 0.96 0.64
N ASN A 74 -1.41 0.45 -0.24
CA ASN A 74 -1.06 -0.63 -1.16
C ASN A 74 0.14 -0.27 -2.06
N ARG A 75 0.21 0.96 -2.59
CA ARG A 75 1.37 1.40 -3.40
C ARG A 75 2.64 1.55 -2.57
N MET A 76 2.54 1.95 -1.30
CA MET A 76 3.69 2.02 -0.41
C MET A 76 4.20 0.62 -0.03
N GLU A 77 3.29 -0.33 0.16
CA GLU A 77 3.60 -1.73 0.42
C GLU A 77 4.31 -2.37 -0.78
N GLU A 78 3.80 -2.14 -2.00
CA GLU A 78 4.48 -2.57 -3.24
C GLU A 78 5.90 -2.01 -3.34
N ALA A 79 6.09 -0.72 -3.05
CA ALA A 79 7.42 -0.10 -3.05
C ALA A 79 8.36 -0.70 -1.97
N LEU A 80 7.82 -1.09 -0.82
CA LEU A 80 8.57 -1.79 0.23
C LEU A 80 8.94 -3.22 -0.22
N GLN A 81 8.01 -3.93 -0.84
CA GLN A 81 8.22 -5.27 -1.39
C GLN A 81 9.34 -5.25 -2.45
N GLU A 82 9.26 -4.34 -3.42
CA GLU A 82 10.32 -4.16 -4.43
C GLU A 82 11.69 -3.82 -3.82
N ALA A 83 11.72 -3.12 -2.68
CA ALA A 83 12.96 -2.79 -1.98
C ALA A 83 13.52 -3.97 -1.21
N PHE A 84 12.64 -4.78 -0.62
CA PHE A 84 12.99 -5.99 0.09
C PHE A 84 13.49 -7.07 -0.87
N ASP A 85 12.76 -7.35 -1.94
CA ASP A 85 13.12 -8.34 -2.97
C ASP A 85 14.40 -7.98 -3.71
N GLY A 86 14.64 -6.68 -3.92
CA GLY A 86 15.89 -6.16 -4.49
C GLY A 86 17.06 -6.12 -3.51
N GLU A 87 16.92 -6.67 -2.30
CA GLU A 87 17.91 -6.66 -1.21
C GLU A 87 18.41 -5.25 -0.82
N ARG A 88 17.65 -4.19 -1.16
CA ARG A 88 18.00 -2.79 -0.87
C ARG A 88 17.78 -2.43 0.59
N ILE A 89 16.84 -3.11 1.22
CA ILE A 89 16.51 -2.97 2.64
C ILE A 89 16.40 -4.35 3.29
N LYS A 90 16.55 -4.40 4.61
CA LYS A 90 16.28 -5.59 5.42
C LYS A 90 15.09 -5.31 6.31
N LEU A 91 14.04 -6.11 6.18
CA LEU A 91 12.83 -6.03 6.99
C LEU A 91 12.64 -7.34 7.77
N PRO A 92 12.17 -7.28 9.03
CA PRO A 92 11.75 -8.47 9.75
C PRO A 92 10.37 -8.90 9.22
N VAL A 93 10.35 -9.72 8.17
CA VAL A 93 9.12 -10.29 7.61
C VAL A 93 8.86 -11.68 8.20
N ILE A 94 7.59 -12.01 8.39
CA ILE A 94 7.17 -13.37 8.71
C ILE A 94 6.95 -14.09 7.38
N GLU A 95 7.51 -15.29 7.26
CA GLU A 95 7.43 -16.12 6.06
C GLU A 95 6.69 -17.43 6.38
N VAL A 96 5.80 -17.83 5.47
CA VAL A 96 5.13 -19.13 5.50
C VAL A 96 5.35 -19.83 4.15
N ASP A 97 5.92 -21.02 4.18
CA ASP A 97 6.16 -21.86 3.00
C ASP A 97 5.04 -22.89 2.83
N PHE A 98 4.31 -22.78 1.72
CA PHE A 98 3.25 -23.72 1.34
C PHE A 98 3.71 -24.76 0.31
N GLY A 99 4.98 -24.76 -0.10
CA GLY A 99 5.49 -25.60 -1.18
C GLY A 99 5.23 -27.10 -0.98
N SER A 100 5.33 -27.61 0.25
CA SER A 100 5.07 -29.02 0.55
C SER A 100 3.61 -29.45 0.40
N TYR A 101 2.68 -28.48 0.42
CA TYR A 101 1.25 -28.73 0.36
C TYR A 101 0.71 -28.77 -1.07
N PHE A 102 1.51 -28.36 -2.05
CA PHE A 102 1.16 -28.45 -3.47
C PHE A 102 1.90 -29.60 -4.16
N SER A 103 1.21 -30.29 -5.07
CA SER A 103 1.86 -31.10 -6.10
C SER A 103 0.94 -31.20 -7.31
N GLU A 104 1.52 -31.25 -8.52
CA GLU A 104 0.72 -31.40 -9.75
C GLU A 104 -0.09 -32.70 -9.78
N GLU A 105 0.41 -33.76 -9.17
CA GLU A 105 -0.30 -35.04 -9.12
C GLU A 105 -1.54 -34.94 -8.24
N ARG A 106 -1.41 -34.39 -7.02
CA ARG A 106 -2.54 -34.22 -6.08
C ARG A 106 -3.53 -33.14 -6.53
N SER A 107 -3.08 -32.09 -7.22
CA SER A 107 -3.99 -31.05 -7.72
C SER A 107 -4.92 -31.56 -8.82
N ARG A 108 -4.56 -32.65 -9.52
CA ARG A 108 -5.40 -33.28 -10.55
C ARG A 108 -6.40 -34.30 -9.98
N LEU A 109 -6.27 -34.70 -8.71
CA LEU A 109 -7.20 -35.62 -8.08
C LEU A 109 -8.60 -34.98 -7.93
N PRO A 110 -9.69 -35.76 -8.00
CA PRO A 110 -11.01 -35.32 -7.59
C PRO A 110 -11.01 -34.81 -6.15
N ASP A 111 -11.90 -33.86 -5.82
CA ASP A 111 -11.94 -33.25 -4.48
C ASP A 111 -12.14 -34.29 -3.35
N GLU A 112 -12.82 -35.40 -3.63
CA GLU A 112 -13.05 -36.50 -2.67
C GLU A 112 -11.78 -37.31 -2.32
N GLU A 113 -10.76 -37.27 -3.19
CA GLU A 113 -9.51 -38.01 -3.05
C GLU A 113 -8.34 -37.14 -2.56
N ARG A 114 -8.55 -35.82 -2.40
CA ARG A 114 -7.52 -34.90 -1.89
C ARG A 114 -7.43 -34.92 -0.38
N GLY A 115 -6.21 -34.81 0.14
CA GLY A 115 -5.98 -34.56 1.55
C GLY A 115 -6.51 -33.18 1.97
N PRO A 116 -6.88 -32.99 3.25
CA PRO A 116 -7.45 -31.73 3.74
C PRO A 116 -6.48 -30.53 3.66
N THR A 117 -5.19 -30.79 3.40
CA THR A 117 -4.14 -29.79 3.29
C THR A 117 -3.57 -29.69 1.87
N ASP A 118 -4.09 -30.45 0.90
CA ASP A 118 -3.58 -30.40 -0.46
C ASP A 118 -4.06 -29.14 -1.18
N LEU A 119 -3.12 -28.33 -1.65
CA LEU A 119 -3.42 -27.11 -2.39
C LEU A 119 -3.70 -27.39 -3.85
N ILE A 120 -4.65 -26.63 -4.41
CA ILE A 120 -5.03 -26.67 -5.82
C ILE A 120 -4.04 -25.88 -6.67
N ASP A 121 -3.55 -24.76 -6.12
CA ASP A 121 -2.63 -23.85 -6.79
C ASP A 121 -1.26 -23.84 -6.10
N PRO A 122 -0.16 -23.63 -6.86
CA PRO A 122 1.17 -23.50 -6.30
C PRO A 122 1.34 -22.14 -5.62
N VAL A 123 0.88 -22.03 -4.37
CA VAL A 123 0.98 -20.79 -3.56
C VAL A 123 2.43 -20.44 -3.26
N GLY A 124 3.30 -21.43 -3.02
CA GLY A 124 4.71 -21.22 -2.72
C GLY A 124 4.91 -20.52 -1.38
N THR A 125 5.82 -19.54 -1.34
CA THR A 125 6.15 -18.78 -0.14
C THR A 125 5.33 -17.50 -0.07
N VAL A 126 4.72 -17.22 1.08
CA VAL A 126 3.99 -15.98 1.35
C VAL A 126 4.63 -15.26 2.52
N THR A 127 4.84 -13.95 2.36
CA THR A 127 5.38 -13.10 3.42
C THR A 127 4.33 -12.14 4.00
N SER A 128 4.57 -11.65 5.20
CA SER A 128 3.73 -10.63 5.85
C SER A 128 3.72 -9.26 5.15
N LEU A 129 4.43 -9.11 4.04
CA LEU A 129 4.49 -7.89 3.22
C LEU A 129 3.65 -8.02 1.92
N GLN A 130 3.02 -9.18 1.72
CA GLN A 130 2.18 -9.49 0.56
C GLN A 130 0.71 -9.74 0.97
N ALA A 131 0.35 -9.47 2.23
CA ALA A 131 -0.84 -9.99 2.90
C ALA A 131 -1.95 -8.95 3.13
#